data_AF-A0A9C9UCE3-F1
#
_entry.id   AF-A0A9C9UCE3-F1
#
_cell.length_a   1.000
_cell.length_b   1.000
_cell.length_c   1.000
_cell.angle_alpha   90.00
_cell.angle_beta   90.00
_cell.angle_gamma   90.00
#
_symmetry.space_group_name_H-M   'P 1'
#
loop_
_entity.id
_entity.type
_entity.pdbx_description
1 polymer ?
#
loop_
_entity_poly.entity_id
_entity_poly.type
_entity_poly.pdbx_seq_one_letter_code
_entity_poly.pdbx_strand_id
1 'polypeptide(L)'
;MASIPCPHCEQKSFSWWDKYRSAKWAIMHCPNCDGRVCAQPLVMAAMYFLYLWDVVLFGYLAYLDSLWYLLAGLAGWLILDYFSLFIPLSAMRRANSGPDKTR
;
A
#
# COMPACT_ATOMS: atom_id res chain seq x y z
N MET A 1 -12.51 -10.57 -13.51
CA MET A 1 -11.33 -10.12 -12.73
C MET A 1 -11.53 -8.65 -12.44
N ALA A 2 -11.75 -8.27 -11.18
CA ALA A 2 -11.96 -6.87 -10.82
C ALA A 2 -10.67 -6.09 -11.12
N SER A 3 -10.77 -5.18 -12.07
CA SER A 3 -9.65 -4.40 -12.59
C SER A 3 -9.76 -2.98 -12.09
N ILE A 4 -8.68 -2.51 -11.45
CA ILE A 4 -8.62 -1.21 -10.79
C ILE A 4 -8.21 -0.17 -11.85
N PRO A 5 -8.92 0.96 -11.94
CA PRO A 5 -8.58 2.00 -12.90
C PRO A 5 -7.25 2.65 -12.53
N CYS A 6 -6.44 2.95 -13.55
CA CYS A 6 -5.23 3.75 -13.37
C CYS A 6 -5.62 5.22 -13.08
N PRO A 7 -5.01 5.90 -12.10
CA PRO A 7 -5.30 7.31 -11.82
C PRO A 7 -4.82 8.29 -12.90
N HIS A 8 -4.02 7.83 -13.89
CA HIS A 8 -3.57 8.67 -15.02
C HIS A 8 -4.47 8.56 -16.25
N CYS A 9 -4.81 7.33 -16.67
CA CYS A 9 -5.54 7.09 -17.92
C CYS A 9 -6.95 6.50 -17.71
N GLU A 10 -7.36 6.26 -16.46
CA GLU A 10 -8.64 5.66 -16.05
C GLU A 10 -8.94 4.26 -16.61
N GLN A 11 -8.05 3.73 -17.45
CA GLN A 11 -8.19 2.40 -18.00
C GLN A 11 -7.94 1.35 -16.91
N LYS A 12 -8.77 0.30 -16.95
CA LYS A 12 -8.75 -0.85 -16.06
C LYS A 12 -7.52 -1.72 -16.32
N SER A 13 -6.41 -1.38 -15.69
CA SER A 13 -5.08 -1.90 -16.04
C SER A 13 -4.41 -2.67 -14.90
N PHE A 14 -4.84 -2.49 -13.65
CA PHE A 14 -4.23 -3.17 -12.49
C PHE A 14 -5.10 -4.30 -11.95
N SER A 15 -4.45 -5.39 -11.55
CA SER A 15 -5.07 -6.49 -10.81
C SER A 15 -5.06 -6.21 -9.29
N TRP A 16 -5.80 -7.03 -8.53
CA TRP A 16 -5.75 -6.99 -7.06
C TRP A 16 -4.36 -7.33 -6.51
N TRP A 17 -3.60 -8.17 -7.21
CA TRP A 17 -2.24 -8.52 -6.82
C TRP A 17 -1.30 -7.33 -6.94
N ASP A 18 -1.48 -6.54 -8.00
CA ASP A 18 -0.76 -5.28 -8.20
C ASP A 18 -1.10 -4.30 -7.07
N LYS A 19 -2.37 -4.21 -6.68
CA LYS A 19 -2.78 -3.39 -5.52
C LYS A 19 -2.11 -3.82 -4.21
N TYR A 20 -2.00 -5.13 -3.98
CA TYR A 20 -1.31 -5.64 -2.81
C TYR A 20 0.19 -5.29 -2.82
N ARG A 21 0.84 -5.35 -4.00
CA ARG A 21 2.23 -4.92 -4.15
C ARG A 21 2.40 -3.43 -3.89
N SER A 22 1.51 -2.58 -4.40
CA SER A 22 1.63 -1.13 -4.18
C SER A 22 1.41 -0.74 -2.72
N ALA A 23 0.58 -1.48 -1.98
CA ALA A 23 0.45 -1.38 -0.52
C ALA A 23 1.69 -1.85 0.26
N LYS A 24 2.73 -2.34 -0.43
CA LYS A 24 4.06 -2.64 0.15
C LYS A 24 5.14 -1.71 -0.37
N TRP A 25 4.76 -0.46 -0.65
CA TRP A 25 5.63 0.57 -1.23
C TRP A 25 6.21 0.23 -2.62
N ALA A 26 5.63 -0.73 -3.35
CA ALA A 26 6.06 -1.00 -4.71
C ALA A 26 5.59 0.11 -5.66
N ILE A 27 6.51 0.58 -6.50
CA ILE A 27 6.20 1.46 -7.60
C ILE A 27 5.77 0.62 -8.80
N MET A 28 4.58 0.89 -9.33
CA MET A 28 4.06 0.19 -10.49
C MET A 28 3.93 1.13 -11.69
N HIS A 29 4.07 0.56 -12.88
CA HIS A 29 3.91 1.26 -14.15
C HIS A 29 2.62 0.77 -14.81
N CYS A 30 1.84 1.70 -15.34
CA CYS A 30 0.66 1.34 -16.12
C CYS A 30 1.11 0.85 -17.52
N PRO A 31 0.69 -0.35 -17.98
CA PRO A 31 1.08 -0.87 -19.29
C PRO A 31 0.59 -0.02 -20.47
N ASN A 32 -0.44 0.81 -20.27
CA ASN A 32 -1.07 1.58 -21.35
C ASN A 32 -0.54 3.02 -21.46
N CYS A 33 -0.24 3.68 -20.32
CA CYS A 33 0.20 5.07 -20.31
C CYS A 33 1.62 5.29 -19.78
N ASP A 34 2.30 4.20 -19.40
CA ASP A 34 3.63 4.18 -18.75
C ASP A 34 3.72 5.12 -17.52
N GLY A 35 2.57 5.48 -16.97
CA GLY A 35 2.45 6.34 -15.80
C GLY A 35 2.87 5.58 -14.55
N ARG A 36 3.69 6.23 -13.71
CA ARG A 36 4.08 5.71 -12.41
C ARG A 36 2.95 5.89 -11.40
N VAL A 37 2.66 4.83 -10.66
CA VAL A 37 1.58 4.78 -9.66
C VAL A 37 2.13 4.15 -8.38
N CYS A 38 1.77 4.70 -7.23
CA CYS A 38 2.05 4.13 -5.92
C CYS A 38 0.84 4.27 -5.00
N ALA A 39 0.79 3.50 -3.92
CA ALA A 39 -0.19 3.72 -2.86
C ALA A 39 0.04 5.09 -2.19
N GLN A 40 -1.03 5.69 -1.67
CA GLN A 40 -0.94 7.01 -1.04
C GLN A 40 0.04 6.99 0.15
N PRO A 41 1.14 7.77 0.11
CA PRO A 41 2.25 7.62 1.05
C PRO A 41 1.88 7.98 2.50
N LEU A 42 0.96 8.94 2.70
CA LEU A 42 0.50 9.33 4.04
C LEU A 42 -0.29 8.19 4.72
N VAL A 43 -1.20 7.56 3.99
CA VAL A 43 -2.00 6.44 4.51
C VAL A 43 -1.10 5.23 4.76
N MET A 44 -0.14 4.99 3.86
CA MET A 44 0.90 3.98 4.05
C MET A 44 1.74 4.22 5.31
N ALA A 45 2.19 5.45 5.54
CA ALA A 45 2.96 5.79 6.73
C ALA A 45 2.17 5.55 8.02
N ALA A 46 0.90 5.96 8.07
CA ALA A 46 0.02 5.69 9.20
C ALA A 46 -0.20 4.18 9.43
N MET A 47 -0.38 3.41 8.36
CA MET A 47 -0.47 1.95 8.42
C MET A 47 0.80 1.31 9.00
N TYR A 48 1.98 1.71 8.53
CA TYR A 48 3.24 1.20 9.03
C TYR A 48 3.49 1.56 10.50
N PHE A 49 3.07 2.76 10.91
CA PHE A 49 3.10 3.15 12.33
C PHE A 49 2.21 2.24 13.18
N LEU A 50 0.98 1.94 12.73
CA LEU A 50 0.08 1.01 13.43
C LEU A 50 0.66 -0.40 13.49
N TYR A 51 1.28 -0.89 12.41
CA TYR A 51 1.96 -2.19 12.40
C TYR A 51 3.07 -2.29 13.45
N LEU A 52 3.93 -1.28 13.52
CA LEU A 52 5.00 -1.25 14.51
C LEU A 52 4.42 -1.14 15.92
N TRP A 53 3.40 -0.29 16.10
CA TRP A 53 2.72 -0.12 17.37
C TRP A 53 2.05 -1.41 17.86
N ASP A 54 1.40 -2.16 16.98
CA ASP A 54 0.75 -3.44 17.27
C ASP A 54 1.77 -4.45 17.80
N VAL A 55 2.90 -4.61 17.11
CA VAL A 55 3.99 -5.51 17.54
C VAL A 55 4.57 -5.08 18.89
N VAL A 56 4.77 -3.77 19.11
CA VAL A 56 5.29 -3.25 20.38
C VAL A 56 4.30 -3.47 21.52
N LEU A 57 3.02 -3.16 21.31
CA LEU A 57 1.97 -3.28 22.33
C LEU A 57 1.74 -4.74 22.72
N PHE A 58 1.51 -5.61 21.74
CA PHE A 58 1.25 -7.03 21.99
C PHE A 58 2.51 -7.77 22.43
N GLY A 59 3.70 -7.37 21.96
CA GLY A 59 4.97 -7.86 22.49
C GLY A 59 5.17 -7.49 23.96
N TYR A 60 4.83 -6.26 24.34
CA TYR A 60 4.89 -5.80 25.73
C TYR A 60 3.85 -6.51 26.62
N LEU A 61 2.61 -6.66 26.16
CA LEU A 61 1.57 -7.41 26.87
C LEU A 61 1.94 -8.89 27.04
N ALA A 62 2.50 -9.52 26.01
CA ALA A 62 2.95 -10.90 26.07
C ALA A 62 4.13 -11.09 27.03
N TYR A 63 4.99 -10.07 27.16
CA TYR A 63 6.08 -10.07 28.14
C TYR A 63 5.57 -9.98 29.58
N LEU A 64 4.51 -9.21 29.85
CA LEU A 64 4.01 -8.98 31.20
C LEU A 64 3.14 -10.12 31.75
N ASP A 65 2.32 -10.75 30.92
CA ASP A 65 1.25 -11.62 31.42
C ASP A 65 1.24 -13.01 30.74
N SER A 66 0.99 -13.07 29.43
CA SER A 66 0.76 -14.34 28.76
C SER A 66 1.05 -14.33 27.26
N LEU A 67 1.55 -15.46 26.75
CA LEU A 67 1.76 -15.70 25.32
C LEU A 67 0.47 -15.61 24.48
N TRP A 68 -0.72 -15.69 25.10
CA TRP A 68 -1.99 -15.55 24.37
C TRP A 68 -2.14 -14.17 23.69
N TYR A 69 -1.51 -13.13 24.24
CA TYR A 69 -1.50 -11.81 23.61
C TYR A 69 -0.77 -11.79 22.26
N LEU A 70 0.13 -12.74 21.99
CA LEU A 70 0.73 -12.89 20.66
C LEU A 70 -0.29 -13.39 19.62
N LEU A 71 -1.22 -14.26 20.01
CA LEU A 71 -2.32 -14.67 19.13
C LEU A 71 -3.29 -13.52 18.88
N ALA A 72 -3.58 -12.71 19.90
CA ALA A 72 -4.37 -11.49 19.74
C ALA A 72 -3.67 -10.47 18.82
N GLY A 73 -2.36 -10.28 18.97
CA GLY A 73 -1.55 -9.45 18.08
C GLY A 73 -1.53 -9.99 16.65
N LEU A 74 -1.43 -11.30 16.45
CA LEU A 74 -1.52 -11.89 15.11
C LEU A 74 -2.89 -11.63 14.46
N ALA A 75 -3.98 -11.65 15.24
CA ALA A 75 -5.29 -11.26 14.75
C ALA A 75 -5.36 -9.75 14.40
N GLY A 76 -4.78 -8.87 15.23
CA GLY A 76 -4.66 -7.44 14.95
C GLY A 76 -3.86 -7.17 13.67
N TRP A 77 -2.73 -7.86 13.51
CA TRP A 77 -1.88 -7.80 12.32
C TRP A 77 -2.61 -8.21 11.04
N LEU A 78 -3.44 -9.27 11.09
CA LEU A 78 -4.27 -9.69 9.94
C LEU A 78 -5.34 -8.66 9.58
N ILE A 79 -5.94 -8.00 10.58
CA ILE A 79 -6.90 -6.91 10.34
C ILE A 79 -6.21 -5.73 9.64
N LEU A 80 -5.02 -5.35 10.12
CA LEU A 80 -4.18 -4.34 9.50
C LEU A 80 -3.80 -4.70 8.05
N ASP A 81 -3.47 -5.97 7.79
CA ASP A 81 -3.17 -6.44 6.42
C ASP A 81 -4.39 -6.35 5.51
N TYR A 82 -5.57 -6.66 6.02
CA TYR A 82 -6.82 -6.46 5.29
C TYR A 82 -7.05 -4.99 4.91
N PHE A 83 -6.81 -4.04 5.83
CA PHE A 83 -6.95 -2.61 5.55
C PHE A 83 -5.93 -2.09 4.53
N SER A 84 -4.74 -2.70 4.47
CA SER A 84 -3.71 -2.32 3.49
C SER A 84 -4.21 -2.45 2.03
N LEU A 85 -5.12 -3.40 1.78
CA LEU A 85 -5.75 -3.59 0.47
C LEU A 85 -6.71 -2.47 0.07
N PHE A 86 -7.18 -1.65 1.01
CA PHE A 86 -8.11 -0.55 0.73
C PHE A 86 -7.41 0.76 0.43
N ILE A 87 -6.09 0.82 0.57
CA ILE A 87 -5.32 2.05 0.34
C ILE A 87 -5.49 2.49 -1.12
N PRO A 88 -5.88 3.76 -1.36
CA PRO A 88 -6.06 4.28 -2.71
C PRO A 88 -4.72 4.44 -3.44
N LEU A 89 -4.77 4.26 -4.76
CA LEU A 89 -3.63 4.49 -5.64
C LEU A 89 -3.53 5.98 -5.94
N SER A 90 -2.31 6.50 -5.85
CA SER A 90 -1.96 7.87 -6.18
C SER A 90 -1.07 7.90 -7.42
N ALA A 91 -1.35 8.83 -8.32
CA ALA A 91 -0.53 9.10 -9.48
C ALA A 91 0.78 9.76 -9.02
N MET A 92 1.93 9.16 -9.37
CA MET A 92 3.21 9.85 -9.21
C MET A 92 3.45 10.79 -10.39
N ARG A 93 4.03 11.96 -10.08
CA ARG A 93 4.49 12.90 -11.08
C ARG A 93 5.52 12.22 -11.98
N ARG A 94 5.35 12.34 -13.31
CA ARG A 94 6.39 11.92 -14.26
C ARG A 94 7.68 12.69 -13.92
N ALA A 95 8.79 11.97 -13.79
CA ALA A 95 10.09 12.62 -13.70
C ALA A 95 10.28 13.42 -15.00
N ASN A 96 10.45 14.73 -14.90
CA ASN A 96 10.62 15.64 -16.04
C ASN A 96 11.70 15.10 -17.00
N SER A 97 11.28 14.50 -18.11
CA SER A 97 12.14 14.22 -19.25
C SER A 97 12.08 15.42 -20.20
N GLY A 98 12.67 16.55 -19.78
CA GLY A 98 13.01 17.70 -20.64
C GLY A 98 11.85 18.39 -21.39
N PRO A 99 12.09 19.56 -21.98
CA PRO A 99 11.08 20.27 -22.76
C PRO A 99 10.76 19.48 -24.04
N ASP A 100 9.45 19.36 -24.29
CA ASP A 100 8.80 18.98 -25.54
C ASP A 100 9.51 19.64 -26.74
N LYS A 101 10.23 18.85 -27.53
CA LYS A 101 10.70 19.23 -28.87
C LYS A 101 9.74 18.66 -29.91
N THR A 102 8.52 19.17 -29.96
CA THR A 102 7.64 18.95 -31.11
C THR A 102 6.73 20.16 -31.32
N ARG A 103 7.31 21.21 -31.91
CA ARG A 103 6.61 22.20 -32.73
C ARG A 103 7.08 22.04 -34.17
#